data_AF-A0A2V8UMM7-F1
#
_entry.id   AF-A0A2V8UMM7-F1
#
_cell.length_a   1.000
_cell.length_b   1.000
_cell.length_c   1.000
_cell.angle_alpha   90.00
_cell.angle_beta   90.00
_cell.angle_gamma   90.00
#
_symmetry.space_group_name_H-M   'P 1'
#
loop_
_entity.id
_entity.type
_entity.pdbx_description
1 polymer ?
#
loop_
_entity_poly.entity_id
_entity_poly.type
_entity_poly.pdbx_seq_one_letter_code
_entity_poly.pdbx_strand_id
1 'polypeptide(L)'
;MASLVSVSRVKAHQHFPSDVVVGSVIGNLVAQNIYSRHHDSELGGGEWRSWSAIARGFESAGPQNLASPYVPLDSWIYPALDRLAGLGLIDSGFAGMRPWTRRECLRQLSEAEEKLAGEDNNEAQKLVDALQREFRSEGEATGGGDDRGTLRLESIYSRTEHISGMPLTDGYTFGQTQINDFGRPYGEGWSTVNGFSAYATRGPWVAYVRGEEQTAPSIPAFSLATRQVVQQVDFFPALPPGTAQPSVTQFSLLDAYVGLMVSNYQISFGRQSLSWGPGEGGSMTLSNNAPPINMFRINRTTPLKLPSFLGWLGPVRTEFFFGQLAGQEFIENPSGVVGQFGQSLSPQPFIHGQKISFKPTRNFEFGFHRTTIYGGPGYPLTFHTLIRSLFTTGNENAGGPSKPGNRTSGLNFSYRLPYVRNWLSLFGEGYTDDEFSPIAYVDVSAWRAGLYLSRFPGVSRLDFRVEGVYTDIP
;
A
#
# COMPACT_ATOMS: atom_id res chain seq x y z
N MET A 1 21.19 22.41 -23.17
CA MET A 1 21.43 20.94 -23.09
C MET A 1 20.15 20.12 -22.92
N ALA A 2 19.11 20.58 -22.19
CA ALA A 2 17.82 19.87 -22.09
C ALA A 2 17.00 19.83 -23.41
N SER A 3 17.16 20.81 -24.31
CA SER A 3 16.45 20.88 -25.60
C SER A 3 16.94 19.86 -26.63
N LEU A 4 18.23 19.51 -26.62
CA LEU A 4 18.83 18.52 -27.53
C LEU A 4 18.44 17.07 -27.16
N VAL A 5 18.19 16.82 -25.88
CA VAL A 5 17.71 15.52 -25.36
C VAL A 5 16.22 15.31 -25.72
N SER A 6 15.43 16.38 -25.82
CA SER A 6 14.01 16.30 -26.19
C SER A 6 13.79 15.97 -27.68
N VAL A 7 14.54 16.61 -28.59
CA VAL A 7 14.40 16.37 -30.04
C VAL A 7 14.89 14.98 -30.47
N SER A 8 15.95 14.46 -29.83
CA SER A 8 16.46 13.12 -30.08
C SER A 8 15.51 12.01 -29.59
N ARG A 9 14.77 12.25 -28.49
CA ARG A 9 13.79 11.29 -27.93
C ARG A 9 12.46 11.26 -28.67
N VAL A 10 11.99 12.41 -29.17
CA VAL A 10 10.79 12.48 -30.04
C VAL A 10 11.00 11.72 -31.36
N LYS A 11 12.21 11.74 -31.93
CA LYS A 11 12.55 10.93 -33.11
C LYS A 11 12.69 9.43 -32.83
N ALA A 12 12.80 9.01 -31.56
CA ALA A 12 13.04 7.62 -31.16
C ALA A 12 11.76 6.87 -30.72
N HIS A 13 10.57 7.49 -30.77
CA HIS A 13 9.29 6.90 -30.34
C HIS A 13 9.28 6.31 -28.91
N GLN A 14 10.16 6.79 -28.03
CA GLN A 14 10.18 6.41 -26.61
C GLN A 14 9.46 7.48 -25.81
N HIS A 15 8.24 7.19 -25.34
CA HIS A 15 7.47 8.08 -24.47
C HIS A 15 7.55 7.57 -23.02
N PHE A 16 8.15 8.34 -22.13
CA PHE A 16 8.17 8.05 -20.70
C PHE A 16 7.05 8.81 -19.98
N PRO A 17 6.55 8.33 -18.82
CA PRO A 17 5.60 9.06 -17.98
C PRO A 17 6.09 10.47 -17.60
N SER A 18 7.40 10.67 -17.49
CA SER A 18 8.02 11.99 -17.27
C SER A 18 7.74 12.98 -18.39
N ASP A 19 7.57 12.53 -19.64
CA ASP A 19 7.32 13.40 -20.79
C ASP A 19 5.89 13.97 -20.75
N VAL A 20 4.94 13.21 -20.18
CA VAL A 20 3.58 13.68 -19.90
C VAL A 20 3.57 14.70 -18.76
N VAL A 21 4.37 14.48 -17.70
CA VAL A 21 4.49 15.45 -16.60
C VAL A 21 5.14 16.74 -17.08
N VAL A 22 6.26 16.68 -17.80
CA VAL A 22 6.94 17.87 -18.33
C VAL A 22 6.08 18.57 -19.38
N GLY A 23 5.47 17.81 -20.29
CA GLY A 23 4.56 18.34 -21.32
C GLY A 23 3.30 18.99 -20.75
N SER A 24 2.70 18.40 -19.70
CA SER A 24 1.54 18.98 -19.01
C SER A 24 1.89 20.23 -18.20
N VAL A 25 3.07 20.27 -17.57
CA VAL A 25 3.56 21.49 -16.89
C VAL A 25 3.81 22.61 -17.89
N ILE A 26 4.49 22.33 -19.01
CA ILE A 26 4.72 23.34 -20.07
C ILE A 26 3.39 23.78 -20.69
N GLY A 27 2.49 22.85 -21.00
CA GLY A 27 1.15 23.15 -21.53
C GLY A 27 0.33 24.01 -20.57
N ASN A 28 0.37 23.74 -19.27
CA ASN A 28 -0.31 24.54 -18.25
C ASN A 28 0.28 25.97 -18.16
N LEU A 29 1.61 26.11 -18.21
CA LEU A 29 2.27 27.41 -18.20
C LEU A 29 1.95 28.24 -19.45
N VAL A 30 1.87 27.60 -20.62
CA VAL A 30 1.47 28.25 -21.88
C VAL A 30 -0.01 28.67 -21.81
N ALA A 31 -0.90 27.79 -21.36
CA ALA A 31 -2.32 28.10 -21.19
C ALA A 31 -2.54 29.25 -20.18
N GLN A 32 -1.79 29.25 -19.08
CA GLN A 32 -1.80 30.33 -18.10
C GLN A 32 -1.33 31.66 -18.71
N ASN A 33 -0.25 31.65 -19.50
CA ASN A 33 0.24 32.85 -20.17
C ASN A 33 -0.81 33.42 -21.15
N ILE A 34 -1.43 32.54 -21.95
CA ILE A 34 -2.48 32.92 -22.90
C ILE A 34 -3.70 33.48 -22.15
N TYR A 35 -4.20 32.79 -21.12
CA TYR A 35 -5.35 33.25 -20.32
C TYR A 35 -5.05 34.60 -19.67
N SER A 36 -3.92 34.74 -18.98
CA SER A 36 -3.57 35.99 -18.29
C SER A 36 -3.42 37.20 -19.23
N ARG A 37 -3.07 36.98 -20.50
CA ARG A 37 -2.91 38.05 -21.50
C ARG A 37 -4.20 38.41 -22.24
N HIS A 38 -5.17 37.51 -22.29
CA HIS A 38 -6.40 37.67 -23.08
C HIS A 38 -7.67 37.61 -22.24
N HIS A 39 -7.55 37.44 -20.92
CA HIS A 39 -8.69 37.47 -20.01
C HIS A 39 -9.16 38.90 -19.80
N ASP A 40 -10.38 39.17 -20.26
CA ASP A 40 -11.11 40.40 -20.02
C ASP A 40 -11.96 40.23 -18.76
N SER A 41 -11.67 41.03 -17.73
CA SER A 41 -12.35 40.92 -16.42
C SER A 41 -13.80 41.41 -16.45
N GLU A 42 -14.23 42.11 -17.51
CA GLU A 42 -15.60 42.61 -17.65
C GLU A 42 -16.58 41.55 -18.20
N LEU A 43 -16.09 40.47 -18.82
CA LEU A 43 -16.92 39.41 -19.40
C LEU A 43 -17.34 38.31 -18.41
N GLY A 44 -16.91 38.41 -17.14
CA GLY A 44 -17.17 37.42 -16.10
C GLY A 44 -16.31 36.16 -16.22
N GLY A 45 -15.80 35.69 -15.08
CA GLY A 45 -14.89 34.55 -14.96
C GLY A 45 -13.98 34.73 -13.74
N GLY A 46 -13.67 33.66 -13.02
CA GLY A 46 -12.76 33.75 -11.87
C GLY A 46 -11.32 34.04 -12.32
N GLU A 47 -10.52 34.67 -11.45
CA GLU A 47 -9.07 34.78 -11.68
C GLU A 47 -8.47 33.39 -11.89
N TRP A 48 -7.66 33.23 -12.94
CA TRP A 48 -6.89 32.01 -13.15
C TRP A 48 -5.81 31.91 -12.07
N ARG A 49 -6.08 31.10 -11.05
CA ARG A 49 -5.12 30.82 -9.99
C ARG A 49 -4.03 29.90 -10.53
N SER A 50 -2.77 30.37 -10.48
CA SER A 50 -1.62 29.52 -10.77
C SER A 50 -1.60 28.30 -9.85
N TRP A 51 -0.97 27.20 -10.25
CA TRP A 51 -0.70 26.07 -9.34
C TRP A 51 -0.02 26.54 -8.03
N SER A 52 0.86 27.55 -8.11
CA SER A 52 1.47 28.15 -6.93
C SER A 52 0.52 29.00 -6.08
N ALA A 53 -0.53 29.60 -6.64
CA ALA A 53 -1.58 30.30 -5.89
C ALA A 53 -2.58 29.31 -5.26
N ILE A 54 -2.89 28.22 -5.95
CA ILE A 54 -3.68 27.10 -5.42
C ILE A 54 -2.92 26.41 -4.29
N ALA A 55 -1.62 26.12 -4.48
CA ALA A 55 -0.74 25.56 -3.45
C ALA A 55 -0.61 26.48 -2.23
N ARG A 56 -0.42 27.79 -2.43
CA ARG A 56 -0.43 28.78 -1.33
C ARG A 56 -1.78 28.86 -0.61
N GLY A 57 -2.88 28.65 -1.35
CA GLY A 57 -4.21 28.49 -0.75
C GLY A 57 -4.31 27.27 0.18
N PHE A 58 -3.65 26.16 -0.18
CA PHE A 58 -3.55 24.98 0.68
C PHE A 58 -2.62 25.19 1.88
N GLU A 59 -1.49 25.88 1.70
CA GLU A 59 -0.55 26.26 2.79
C GLU A 59 -1.23 27.14 3.85
N SER A 60 -2.16 28.02 3.46
CA SER A 60 -2.90 28.87 4.40
C SER A 60 -3.99 28.16 5.22
N ALA A 61 -4.25 26.88 4.96
CA ALA A 61 -5.47 26.21 5.39
C ALA A 61 -5.24 25.06 6.38
N GLY A 62 -4.99 25.41 7.65
CA GLY A 62 -5.14 24.55 8.84
C GLY A 62 -4.35 23.23 8.88
N PRO A 63 -4.39 22.50 10.01
CA PRO A 63 -3.67 21.24 10.17
C PRO A 63 -4.04 20.19 9.10
N GLN A 64 -5.28 20.19 8.59
CA GLN A 64 -5.76 19.25 7.58
C GLN A 64 -4.97 19.25 6.26
N ASN A 65 -4.16 20.28 6.00
CA ASN A 65 -3.33 20.37 4.81
C ASN A 65 -1.85 20.15 5.06
N LEU A 66 -1.39 19.89 6.29
CA LEU A 66 0.03 19.58 6.52
C LEU A 66 0.30 18.12 6.17
N ALA A 67 1.28 17.87 5.31
CA ALA A 67 1.65 16.54 4.88
C ALA A 67 2.47 15.81 5.94
N SER A 68 2.42 14.48 5.89
CA SER A 68 3.16 13.61 6.79
C SER A 68 3.50 12.32 6.04
N PRO A 69 4.73 11.78 6.16
CA PRO A 69 5.06 10.54 5.49
C PRO A 69 4.30 9.37 6.12
N TYR A 70 4.13 8.31 5.33
CA TYR A 70 3.66 7.01 5.78
C TYR A 70 4.68 6.31 6.68
N VAL A 71 4.20 5.63 7.71
CA VAL A 71 4.98 4.70 8.53
C VAL A 71 5.18 3.39 7.74
N PRO A 72 6.42 2.94 7.50
CA PRO A 72 6.69 1.67 6.80
C PRO A 72 6.03 0.47 7.46
N LEU A 73 5.49 -0.46 6.66
CA LEU A 73 4.64 -1.57 7.12
C LEU A 73 5.31 -2.54 8.11
N ASP A 74 6.64 -2.61 8.10
CA ASP A 74 7.47 -3.39 9.02
C ASP A 74 7.91 -2.62 10.28
N SER A 75 7.37 -1.41 10.49
CA SER A 75 7.71 -0.60 11.65
C SER A 75 7.13 -1.16 12.95
N TRP A 76 7.93 -1.13 14.02
CA TRP A 76 7.54 -1.45 15.38
C TRP A 76 6.38 -0.60 15.93
N ILE A 77 6.10 0.54 15.28
CA ILE A 77 4.98 1.43 15.61
C ILE A 77 3.64 0.68 15.52
N TYR A 78 3.45 -0.18 14.52
CA TYR A 78 2.19 -0.91 14.34
C TYR A 78 1.88 -1.85 15.51
N PRO A 79 2.75 -2.80 15.90
CA PRO A 79 2.47 -3.66 17.05
C PRO A 79 2.32 -2.87 18.36
N ALA A 80 3.04 -1.76 18.54
CA ALA A 80 2.86 -0.89 19.71
C ALA A 80 1.46 -0.23 19.75
N LEU A 81 1.01 0.35 18.64
CA LEU A 81 -0.32 0.96 18.54
C LEU A 81 -1.44 -0.10 18.62
N ASP A 82 -1.27 -1.26 17.98
CA ASP A 82 -2.21 -2.37 18.07
C ASP A 82 -2.36 -2.87 19.50
N ARG A 83 -1.27 -2.91 20.27
CA ARG A 83 -1.30 -3.25 21.69
C ARG A 83 -2.04 -2.22 22.53
N LEU A 84 -1.78 -0.92 22.33
CA LEU A 84 -2.54 0.15 22.98
C LEU A 84 -4.04 0.09 22.61
N ALA A 85 -4.36 -0.18 21.34
CA ALA A 85 -5.73 -0.40 20.90
C ALA A 85 -6.35 -1.64 21.57
N GLY A 86 -5.60 -2.74 21.66
CA GLY A 86 -6.03 -3.97 22.32
C GLY A 86 -6.22 -3.82 23.84
N LEU A 87 -5.58 -2.83 24.46
CA LEU A 87 -5.79 -2.45 25.87
C LEU A 87 -6.99 -1.50 26.06
N GLY A 88 -7.63 -1.05 24.98
CA GLY A 88 -8.77 -0.12 25.01
C GLY A 88 -8.38 1.37 25.03
N LEU A 89 -7.09 1.69 24.86
CA LEU A 89 -6.59 3.06 24.91
C LEU A 89 -6.71 3.78 23.55
N ILE A 90 -6.91 3.06 22.45
CA ILE A 90 -7.10 3.67 21.13
C ILE A 90 -8.38 3.13 20.51
N ASP A 91 -9.37 3.97 20.23
CA ASP A 91 -10.64 3.60 19.61
C ASP A 91 -10.76 4.11 18.18
N SER A 92 -9.98 5.12 17.78
CA SER A 92 -10.17 5.81 16.50
C SER A 92 -9.39 5.22 15.31
N GLY A 93 -8.44 4.31 15.55
CA GLY A 93 -7.61 3.70 14.50
C GLY A 93 -8.38 2.78 13.53
N PHE A 94 -7.89 2.67 12.29
CA PHE A 94 -8.42 1.77 11.24
C PHE A 94 -7.39 0.69 10.92
N ALA A 95 -7.51 -0.46 11.60
CA ALA A 95 -6.53 -1.56 11.53
C ALA A 95 -6.50 -2.19 10.13
N GLY A 96 -7.63 -2.22 9.43
CA GLY A 96 -7.76 -2.88 8.13
C GLY A 96 -7.15 -2.11 6.95
N MET A 97 -6.54 -0.94 7.16
CA MET A 97 -6.01 -0.08 6.10
C MET A 97 -4.67 0.53 6.52
N ARG A 98 -3.56 -0.01 6.02
CA ARG A 98 -2.19 0.47 6.26
C ARG A 98 -1.50 0.75 4.91
N PRO A 99 -0.49 1.65 4.86
CA PRO A 99 0.12 2.34 5.98
C PRO A 99 -0.67 3.55 6.50
N TRP A 100 -0.40 3.92 7.76
CA TRP A 100 -0.84 5.18 8.37
C TRP A 100 0.23 6.26 8.21
N THR A 101 -0.17 7.52 8.15
CA THR A 101 0.81 8.61 8.22
C THR A 101 1.34 8.73 9.65
N ARG A 102 2.58 9.22 9.80
CA ARG A 102 3.19 9.45 11.13
C ARG A 102 2.31 10.37 11.99
N ARG A 103 1.66 11.35 11.38
CA ARG A 103 0.73 12.24 12.08
C ARG A 103 -0.58 11.56 12.50
N GLU A 104 -1.11 10.65 11.69
CA GLU A 104 -2.27 9.85 12.11
C GLU A 104 -1.90 8.92 13.28
N CYS A 105 -0.68 8.39 13.30
CA CYS A 105 -0.15 7.64 14.44
C CYS A 105 -0.03 8.52 15.69
N LEU A 106 0.48 9.74 15.56
CA LEU A 106 0.55 10.72 16.65
C LEU A 106 -0.85 11.07 17.19
N ARG A 107 -1.84 11.24 16.31
CA ARG A 107 -3.24 11.47 16.71
C ARG A 107 -3.82 10.31 17.53
N GLN A 108 -3.48 9.07 17.15
CA GLN A 108 -3.87 7.88 17.92
C GLN A 108 -3.12 7.78 19.25
N LEU A 109 -1.84 8.17 19.29
CA LEU A 109 -1.05 8.25 20.52
C LEU A 109 -1.66 9.26 21.51
N SER A 110 -2.05 10.45 21.05
CA SER A 110 -2.72 11.44 21.91
C SER A 110 -4.02 10.91 22.52
N GLU A 111 -4.80 10.11 21.76
CA GLU A 111 -5.98 9.44 22.30
C GLU A 111 -5.62 8.46 23.44
N ALA A 112 -4.53 7.71 23.27
CA ALA A 112 -4.05 6.79 24.29
C ALA A 112 -3.59 7.50 25.55
N GLU A 113 -2.87 8.63 25.41
CA GLU A 113 -2.42 9.46 26.52
C GLU A 113 -3.60 10.02 27.34
N GLU A 114 -4.62 10.54 26.66
CA GLU A 114 -5.83 11.08 27.31
C GLU A 114 -6.56 10.02 28.15
N LYS A 115 -6.63 8.78 27.67
CA LYS A 115 -7.28 7.67 28.40
C LYS A 115 -6.38 7.10 29.49
N LEU A 116 -5.07 7.02 29.25
CA LEU A 116 -4.11 6.49 30.20
C LEU A 116 -3.97 7.37 31.43
N ALA A 117 -4.17 8.69 31.31
CA ALA A 117 -4.20 9.61 32.46
C ALA A 117 -5.21 9.22 33.56
N GLY A 118 -6.19 8.35 33.25
CA GLY A 118 -7.15 7.81 34.21
C GLY A 118 -6.87 6.38 34.70
N GLU A 119 -5.83 5.69 34.23
CA GLU A 119 -5.53 4.28 34.54
C GLU A 119 -4.06 4.06 34.93
N ASP A 120 -3.82 3.33 36.03
CA ASP A 120 -2.46 2.93 36.41
C ASP A 120 -2.04 1.66 35.66
N ASN A 121 -1.43 1.84 34.48
CA ASN A 121 -0.93 0.74 33.65
C ASN A 121 0.52 0.98 33.18
N ASN A 122 1.46 0.48 33.98
CA ASN A 122 2.91 0.59 33.74
C ASN A 122 3.38 0.10 32.37
N GLU A 123 2.74 -0.91 31.78
CA GLU A 123 3.15 -1.42 30.46
C GLU A 123 2.63 -0.53 29.33
N ALA A 124 1.39 -0.02 29.44
CA ALA A 124 0.88 0.97 28.51
C ALA A 124 1.70 2.26 28.55
N GLN A 125 2.10 2.72 29.74
CA GLN A 125 2.94 3.91 29.90
C GLN A 125 4.28 3.76 29.17
N LYS A 126 4.95 2.60 29.27
CA LYS A 126 6.21 2.36 28.53
C LYS A 126 6.05 2.45 27.02
N LEU A 127 4.94 1.93 26.48
CA LEU A 127 4.63 2.01 25.06
C LEU A 127 4.37 3.45 24.64
N VAL A 128 3.59 4.19 25.43
CA VAL A 128 3.35 5.63 25.22
C VAL A 128 4.67 6.40 25.23
N ASP A 129 5.51 6.22 26.25
CA ASP A 129 6.81 6.90 26.35
C ASP A 129 7.74 6.58 25.16
N ALA A 130 7.72 5.34 24.67
CA ALA A 130 8.49 4.94 23.50
C ALA A 130 7.98 5.63 22.23
N LEU A 131 6.67 5.64 22.01
CA LEU A 131 6.05 6.29 20.85
C LEU A 131 6.19 7.82 20.91
N GLN A 132 6.11 8.43 22.09
CA GLN A 132 6.39 9.86 22.28
C GLN A 132 7.81 10.23 21.87
N ARG A 133 8.81 9.40 22.22
CA ARG A 133 10.19 9.60 21.78
C ARG A 133 10.33 9.50 20.25
N GLU A 134 9.64 8.55 19.64
CA GLU A 134 9.63 8.34 18.18
C GLU A 134 9.04 9.55 17.43
N PHE A 135 7.92 10.08 17.91
CA PHE A 135 7.18 11.18 17.29
C PHE A 135 7.51 12.58 17.83
N ARG A 136 8.57 12.73 18.63
CA ARG A 136 8.92 14.00 19.27
C ARG A 136 9.00 15.16 18.27
N SER A 137 9.64 14.95 17.13
CA SER A 137 9.81 16.00 16.12
C SER A 137 8.50 16.47 15.51
N GLU A 138 7.54 15.57 15.37
CA GLU A 138 6.22 15.82 14.81
C GLU A 138 5.32 16.53 15.82
N GLY A 139 5.46 16.18 17.11
CA GLY A 139 4.81 16.89 18.21
C GLY A 139 5.28 18.34 18.31
N GLU A 140 6.59 18.57 18.26
CA GLU A 140 7.18 19.92 18.33
C GLU A 140 6.80 20.79 17.13
N ALA A 141 6.79 20.22 15.92
CA ALA A 141 6.38 20.92 14.69
C ALA A 141 4.90 21.33 14.68
N THR A 142 4.03 20.60 15.39
CA THR A 142 2.59 20.90 15.47
C THR A 142 2.28 22.02 16.46
N GLY A 143 3.11 22.21 17.50
CA GLY A 143 2.85 23.17 18.59
C GLY A 143 3.27 24.62 18.31
N GLY A 144 4.16 24.87 17.35
CA GLY A 144 4.80 26.18 17.15
C GLY A 144 4.11 27.15 16.19
N GLY A 145 3.08 26.72 15.46
CA GLY A 145 2.40 27.55 14.45
C GLY A 145 3.26 27.95 13.24
N ASP A 146 4.53 27.54 13.22
CA ASP A 146 5.51 27.86 12.18
C ASP A 146 5.74 26.59 11.36
N ASP A 147 5.12 26.52 10.18
CA ASP A 147 5.21 25.42 9.19
C ASP A 147 6.61 25.40 8.54
N ARG A 148 7.62 25.18 9.38
CA ARG A 148 9.01 25.05 8.96
C ARG A 148 9.17 23.69 8.31
N GLY A 149 9.66 23.69 7.07
CA GLY A 149 9.95 22.45 6.37
C GLY A 149 10.88 21.56 7.20
N THR A 150 10.54 20.28 7.31
CA THR A 150 11.33 19.27 7.99
C THR A 150 12.14 18.50 6.95
N LEU A 151 13.40 18.20 7.27
CA LEU A 151 14.21 17.20 6.58
C LEU A 151 14.76 16.25 7.64
N ARG A 152 14.46 14.95 7.51
CA ARG A 152 14.86 13.95 8.50
C ARG A 152 15.43 12.71 7.82
N LEU A 153 16.60 12.29 8.28
CA LEU A 153 17.05 10.91 8.13
C LEU A 153 16.34 10.10 9.21
N GLU A 154 15.41 9.23 8.79
CA GLU A 154 14.56 8.48 9.71
C GLU A 154 15.28 7.26 10.27
N SER A 155 15.98 6.50 9.42
CA SER A 155 16.72 5.32 9.86
C SER A 155 17.92 5.00 8.96
N ILE A 156 18.92 4.35 9.55
CA ILE A 156 19.94 3.56 8.85
C ILE A 156 19.98 2.22 9.57
N TYR A 157 19.98 1.12 8.81
CA TYR A 157 19.96 -0.22 9.39
C TYR A 157 20.75 -1.21 8.54
N SER A 158 21.15 -2.30 9.18
CA SER A 158 21.68 -3.49 8.54
C SER A 158 20.98 -4.72 9.12
N ARG A 159 20.52 -5.61 8.25
CA ARG A 159 19.98 -6.93 8.61
C ARG A 159 20.82 -7.98 7.93
N THR A 160 21.34 -8.93 8.70
CA THR A 160 22.05 -10.09 8.18
C THR A 160 21.35 -11.34 8.64
N GLU A 161 21.10 -12.25 7.71
CA GLU A 161 20.34 -13.47 7.92
C GLU A 161 21.10 -14.66 7.36
N HIS A 162 21.04 -15.79 8.06
CA HIS A 162 21.56 -17.06 7.58
C HIS A 162 20.44 -18.10 7.57
N ILE A 163 20.16 -18.66 6.39
CA ILE A 163 19.22 -19.78 6.25
C ILE A 163 20.03 -21.07 6.07
N SER A 164 19.76 -22.07 6.92
CA SER A 164 20.30 -23.41 6.77
C SER A 164 19.29 -24.30 6.03
N GLY A 165 19.75 -24.98 4.97
CA GLY A 165 18.89 -25.75 4.08
C GLY A 165 18.17 -24.89 3.04
N MET A 166 17.55 -25.55 2.06
CA MET A 166 16.87 -24.88 0.94
C MET A 166 15.54 -24.25 1.42
N PRO A 167 15.40 -22.91 1.40
CA PRO A 167 14.14 -22.26 1.71
C PRO A 167 13.13 -22.38 0.57
N LEU A 168 11.86 -22.15 0.86
CA LEU A 168 10.82 -21.91 -0.13
C LEU A 168 10.91 -20.46 -0.59
N THR A 169 11.12 -20.22 -1.88
CA THR A 169 11.30 -18.87 -2.46
C THR A 169 10.27 -18.54 -3.55
N ASP A 170 9.41 -19.49 -3.91
CA ASP A 170 8.41 -19.35 -4.97
C ASP A 170 7.00 -19.27 -4.36
N GLY A 171 6.57 -18.03 -4.10
CA GLY A 171 5.25 -17.75 -3.53
C GLY A 171 4.07 -18.00 -4.48
N TYR A 172 4.32 -18.33 -5.75
CA TYR A 172 3.27 -18.67 -6.70
C TYR A 172 2.98 -20.18 -6.64
N THR A 173 4.03 -21.00 -6.69
CA THR A 173 3.90 -22.45 -6.84
C THR A 173 3.91 -23.21 -5.51
N PHE A 174 4.78 -22.83 -4.56
CA PHE A 174 5.04 -23.61 -3.35
C PHE A 174 4.74 -22.85 -2.05
N GLY A 175 5.11 -21.58 -2.00
CA GLY A 175 5.09 -20.74 -0.81
C GLY A 175 6.43 -20.05 -0.55
N GLN A 176 6.50 -19.33 0.56
CA GLN A 176 7.67 -18.54 0.95
C GLN A 176 8.04 -18.81 2.40
N THR A 177 9.33 -18.95 2.66
CA THR A 177 9.86 -19.06 4.02
C THR A 177 9.84 -17.70 4.72
N GLN A 178 10.25 -16.65 4.01
CA GLN A 178 10.18 -15.28 4.51
C GLN A 178 8.96 -14.58 3.95
N ILE A 179 8.11 -14.09 4.85
CA ILE A 179 6.87 -13.39 4.52
C ILE A 179 6.95 -11.92 4.93
N ASN A 180 6.13 -11.08 4.30
CA ASN A 180 6.01 -9.65 4.59
C ASN A 180 7.36 -8.90 4.45
N ASP A 181 8.22 -9.40 3.57
CA ASP A 181 9.59 -8.93 3.42
C ASP A 181 9.85 -8.18 2.11
N PHE A 182 8.82 -7.52 1.58
CA PHE A 182 8.86 -6.64 0.42
C PHE A 182 9.44 -7.31 -0.85
N GLY A 183 9.29 -8.63 -0.95
CA GLY A 183 9.85 -9.43 -2.04
C GLY A 183 11.38 -9.40 -2.13
N ARG A 184 12.09 -9.21 -1.01
CA ARG A 184 13.55 -9.27 -0.98
C ARG A 184 14.05 -10.65 -1.41
N PRO A 185 15.18 -10.72 -2.13
CA PRO A 185 15.78 -12.00 -2.49
C PRO A 185 16.43 -12.64 -1.26
N TYR A 186 16.27 -13.97 -1.11
CA TYR A 186 16.93 -14.79 -0.10
C TYR A 186 17.14 -16.21 -0.62
N GLY A 187 18.08 -16.93 -0.02
CA GLY A 187 18.42 -18.31 -0.38
C GLY A 187 19.18 -19.00 0.74
N GLU A 188 19.55 -20.25 0.54
CA GLU A 188 20.40 -20.98 1.49
C GLU A 188 21.77 -20.28 1.64
N GLY A 189 22.17 -20.00 2.88
CA GLY A 189 23.38 -19.26 3.22
C GLY A 189 23.09 -17.84 3.73
N TRP A 190 24.04 -16.92 3.52
CA TRP A 190 23.98 -15.56 4.05
C TRP A 190 23.31 -14.58 3.09
N SER A 191 22.31 -13.86 3.59
CA SER A 191 21.71 -12.69 2.95
C SER A 191 21.91 -11.45 3.81
N THR A 192 22.29 -10.33 3.20
CA THR A 192 22.47 -9.06 3.90
C THR A 192 21.71 -7.94 3.22
N VAL A 193 21.08 -7.10 4.03
CA VAL A 193 20.35 -5.89 3.63
C VAL A 193 20.93 -4.71 4.39
N ASN A 194 21.44 -3.71 3.68
CA ASN A 194 21.87 -2.43 4.24
C ASN A 194 20.95 -1.32 3.71
N GLY A 195 20.24 -0.64 4.59
CA GLY A 195 19.18 0.28 4.20
C GLY A 195 19.23 1.62 4.91
N PHE A 196 18.54 2.59 4.31
CA PHE A 196 18.24 3.87 4.94
C PHE A 196 16.83 4.33 4.57
N SER A 197 16.23 5.16 5.42
CA SER A 197 15.03 5.92 5.09
C SER A 197 15.17 7.39 5.45
N ALA A 198 14.62 8.26 4.62
CA ALA A 198 14.61 9.71 4.83
C ALA A 198 13.34 10.34 4.26
N TYR A 199 12.96 11.48 4.82
CA TYR A 199 11.83 12.24 4.34
C TYR A 199 12.01 13.73 4.49
N ALA A 200 11.28 14.48 3.68
CA ALA A 200 11.12 15.91 3.80
C ALA A 200 9.65 16.30 3.77
N THR A 201 9.25 17.27 4.58
CA THR A 201 7.91 17.86 4.56
C THR A 201 8.00 19.37 4.52
N ARG A 202 7.02 20.03 3.88
CA ARG A 202 6.86 21.49 3.92
C ARG A 202 5.41 21.83 3.57
N GLY A 203 4.64 22.30 4.54
CA GLY A 203 3.20 22.50 4.39
C GLY A 203 2.52 21.28 3.79
N PRO A 204 1.85 21.41 2.63
CA PRO A 204 1.14 20.31 2.02
C PRO A 204 2.04 19.31 1.28
N TRP A 205 3.35 19.52 1.21
CA TRP A 205 4.25 18.65 0.46
C TRP A 205 4.97 17.66 1.37
N VAL A 206 5.08 16.43 0.89
CA VAL A 206 5.94 15.39 1.47
C VAL A 206 6.74 14.70 0.36
N ALA A 207 8.00 14.39 0.65
CA ALA A 207 8.82 13.47 -0.12
C ALA A 207 9.38 12.41 0.83
N TYR A 208 9.39 11.16 0.41
CA TYR A 208 9.87 10.02 1.20
C TYR A 208 10.71 9.11 0.32
N VAL A 209 11.80 8.57 0.88
CA VAL A 209 12.64 7.57 0.23
C VAL A 209 13.11 6.53 1.25
N ARG A 210 13.03 5.27 0.87
CA ARG A 210 13.63 4.11 1.54
C ARG A 210 14.33 3.26 0.50
N GLY A 211 15.65 3.14 0.64
CA GLY A 211 16.51 2.43 -0.30
C GLY A 211 17.38 1.42 0.43
N GLU A 212 17.71 0.33 -0.26
CA GLU A 212 18.49 -0.78 0.29
C GLU A 212 19.48 -1.33 -0.72
N GLU A 213 20.69 -1.63 -0.26
CA GLU A 213 21.58 -2.60 -0.88
C GLU A 213 21.22 -3.99 -0.36
N GLN A 214 20.93 -4.92 -1.26
CA GLN A 214 20.47 -6.26 -0.97
C GLN A 214 21.41 -7.28 -1.60
N THR A 215 21.83 -8.27 -0.81
CA THR A 215 22.63 -9.40 -1.25
C THR A 215 21.93 -10.70 -0.91
N ALA A 216 21.97 -11.66 -1.84
CA ALA A 216 21.41 -12.98 -1.63
C ALA A 216 22.22 -14.06 -2.37
N PRO A 217 22.31 -15.28 -1.81
CA PRO A 217 22.95 -16.42 -2.48
C PRO A 217 22.23 -16.83 -3.77
N SER A 218 22.90 -17.63 -4.61
CA SER A 218 22.26 -18.29 -5.75
C SER A 218 21.29 -19.37 -5.31
N ILE A 219 20.18 -19.54 -6.02
CA ILE A 219 19.21 -20.61 -5.75
C ILE A 219 19.37 -21.72 -6.78
N PRO A 220 19.61 -22.98 -6.36
CA PRO A 220 19.71 -24.12 -7.27
C PRO A 220 18.44 -24.31 -8.10
N ALA A 221 18.58 -24.84 -9.31
CA ALA A 221 17.44 -25.19 -10.15
C ALA A 221 16.65 -26.37 -9.56
N PHE A 222 15.34 -26.36 -9.76
CA PHE A 222 14.51 -27.52 -9.45
C PHE A 222 14.88 -28.74 -10.32
N SER A 223 14.72 -29.93 -9.75
CA SER A 223 14.90 -31.20 -10.46
C SER A 223 13.99 -31.29 -11.69
N LEU A 224 14.34 -32.12 -12.69
CA LEU A 224 13.49 -32.32 -13.87
C LEU A 224 12.08 -32.79 -13.48
N ALA A 225 11.98 -33.75 -12.56
CA ALA A 225 10.70 -34.27 -12.09
C ALA A 225 9.84 -33.15 -11.45
N THR A 226 10.44 -32.31 -10.60
CA THR A 226 9.75 -31.16 -10.00
C THR A 226 9.25 -30.19 -11.08
N ARG A 227 10.09 -29.83 -12.05
CA ARG A 227 9.70 -28.89 -13.12
C ARG A 227 8.58 -29.44 -14.01
N GLN A 228 8.53 -30.75 -14.25
CA GLN A 228 7.43 -31.38 -14.97
C GLN A 228 6.11 -31.31 -14.20
N VAL A 229 6.15 -31.50 -12.88
CA VAL A 229 4.97 -31.33 -12.01
C VAL A 229 4.51 -29.87 -12.04
N VAL A 230 5.41 -28.90 -11.84
CA VAL A 230 5.10 -27.46 -11.90
C VAL A 230 4.47 -27.08 -13.24
N GLN A 231 5.05 -27.53 -14.36
CA GLN A 231 4.48 -27.28 -15.68
C GLN A 231 3.03 -27.77 -15.80
N GLN A 232 2.75 -28.98 -15.28
CA GLN A 232 1.44 -29.59 -15.40
C GLN A 232 0.41 -28.97 -14.46
N VAL A 233 0.78 -28.66 -13.23
CA VAL A 233 -0.12 -28.11 -12.19
C VAL A 233 -0.45 -26.64 -12.47
N ASP A 234 0.55 -25.84 -12.83
CA ASP A 234 0.38 -24.40 -13.08
C ASP A 234 0.02 -24.07 -14.53
N PHE A 235 -0.16 -25.11 -15.36
CA PHE A 235 -0.51 -25.00 -16.78
C PHE A 235 0.47 -24.12 -17.59
N PHE A 236 1.75 -24.13 -17.24
CA PHE A 236 2.75 -23.37 -17.99
C PHE A 236 2.90 -23.90 -19.43
N PRO A 237 3.01 -23.01 -20.44
CA PRO A 237 3.08 -23.40 -21.85
C PRO A 237 4.37 -24.13 -22.22
N ALA A 238 5.39 -24.04 -21.39
CA ALA A 238 6.69 -24.68 -21.58
C ALA A 238 7.23 -25.19 -20.23
N LEU A 239 8.18 -26.12 -20.29
CA LEU A 239 8.86 -26.62 -19.10
C LEU A 239 9.66 -25.47 -18.45
N PRO A 240 9.51 -25.21 -17.14
CA PRO A 240 10.33 -24.23 -16.44
C PRO A 240 11.84 -24.45 -16.65
N PRO A 241 12.66 -23.39 -16.69
CA PRO A 241 14.10 -23.52 -16.90
C PRO A 241 14.78 -24.39 -15.84
N GLY A 242 15.73 -25.21 -16.27
CA GLY A 242 16.59 -26.01 -15.38
C GLY A 242 17.86 -25.28 -14.93
N THR A 243 17.87 -23.95 -14.98
CA THR A 243 19.02 -23.11 -14.65
C THR A 243 18.88 -22.54 -13.24
N ALA A 244 19.98 -22.50 -12.50
CA ALA A 244 20.01 -21.86 -11.19
C ALA A 244 19.72 -20.36 -11.30
N GLN A 245 19.03 -19.80 -10.30
CA GLN A 245 18.93 -18.35 -10.17
C GLN A 245 20.26 -17.83 -9.63
N PRO A 246 20.88 -16.82 -10.27
CA PRO A 246 22.16 -16.29 -9.85
C PRO A 246 22.06 -15.62 -8.49
N SER A 247 23.20 -15.51 -7.79
CA SER A 247 23.30 -14.67 -6.59
C SER A 247 22.96 -13.23 -6.93
N VAL A 248 22.26 -12.55 -6.03
CA VAL A 248 21.82 -11.17 -6.22
C VAL A 248 22.75 -10.23 -5.44
N THR A 249 23.14 -9.13 -6.08
CA THR A 249 23.67 -7.93 -5.42
C THR A 249 23.05 -6.74 -6.12
N GLN A 250 22.14 -6.05 -5.44
CA GLN A 250 21.34 -4.99 -6.07
C GLN A 250 21.07 -3.85 -5.12
N PHE A 251 20.88 -2.66 -5.68
CA PHE A 251 20.23 -1.57 -4.98
C PHE A 251 18.74 -1.54 -5.34
N SER A 252 17.87 -1.57 -4.33
CA SER A 252 16.41 -1.57 -4.50
C SER A 252 15.79 -0.39 -3.75
N LEU A 253 14.89 0.33 -4.42
CA LEU A 253 14.02 1.30 -3.77
C LEU A 253 12.76 0.58 -3.30
N LEU A 254 12.50 0.59 -2.00
CA LEU A 254 11.25 0.07 -1.45
C LEU A 254 10.15 1.12 -1.63
N ASP A 255 10.05 2.06 -0.70
CA ASP A 255 9.12 3.17 -0.80
C ASP A 255 9.86 4.42 -1.30
N ALA A 256 9.39 5.03 -2.38
CA ALA A 256 9.95 6.27 -2.93
C ALA A 256 8.83 7.06 -3.59
N TYR A 257 8.34 8.10 -2.92
CA TYR A 257 7.18 8.86 -3.39
C TYR A 257 7.24 10.34 -3.01
N VAL A 258 6.47 11.11 -3.76
CA VAL A 258 6.10 12.49 -3.41
C VAL A 258 4.60 12.55 -3.18
N GLY A 259 4.16 13.43 -2.28
CA GLY A 259 2.76 13.59 -1.92
C GLY A 259 2.36 15.04 -1.70
N LEU A 260 1.10 15.31 -1.99
CA LEU A 260 0.40 16.56 -1.70
C LEU A 260 -0.77 16.28 -0.76
N MET A 261 -0.88 17.05 0.31
CA MET A 261 -1.93 16.96 1.30
C MET A 261 -2.99 18.03 1.09
N VAL A 262 -4.25 17.61 0.93
CA VAL A 262 -5.40 18.48 0.72
C VAL A 262 -6.60 17.96 1.50
N SER A 263 -7.05 18.69 2.51
CA SER A 263 -8.25 18.42 3.30
C SER A 263 -8.32 16.99 3.83
N ASN A 264 -7.26 16.56 4.51
CA ASN A 264 -7.10 15.20 5.02
C ASN A 264 -6.95 14.09 3.94
N TYR A 265 -6.84 14.45 2.66
CA TYR A 265 -6.46 13.54 1.59
C TYR A 265 -5.00 13.73 1.20
N GLN A 266 -4.24 12.64 1.20
CA GLN A 266 -2.91 12.62 0.62
C GLN A 266 -3.01 12.05 -0.80
N ILE A 267 -2.61 12.86 -1.78
CA ILE A 267 -2.46 12.49 -3.18
C ILE A 267 -0.97 12.25 -3.41
N SER A 268 -0.55 11.03 -3.73
CA SER A 268 0.86 10.68 -3.88
C SER A 268 1.16 9.91 -5.15
N PHE A 269 2.42 10.00 -5.60
CA PHE A 269 2.93 9.29 -6.75
C PHE A 269 4.32 8.73 -6.47
N GLY A 270 4.54 7.47 -6.84
CA GLY A 270 5.82 6.77 -6.73
C GLY A 270 5.67 5.33 -6.25
N ARG A 271 6.78 4.70 -5.88
CA ARG A 271 6.79 3.35 -5.29
C ARG A 271 6.25 3.39 -3.87
N GLN A 272 5.19 2.62 -3.61
CA GLN A 272 4.48 2.65 -2.33
C GLN A 272 4.00 1.25 -1.95
N SER A 273 4.11 0.93 -0.67
CA SER A 273 3.61 -0.30 -0.06
C SER A 273 2.20 -0.11 0.51
N LEU A 274 1.39 -1.17 0.50
CA LEU A 274 0.02 -1.19 1.00
C LEU A 274 -0.24 -2.48 1.81
N SER A 275 -1.08 -2.40 2.83
CA SER A 275 -1.64 -3.58 3.49
C SER A 275 -3.12 -3.37 3.80
N TRP A 276 -3.98 -4.24 3.25
CA TRP A 276 -5.44 -4.07 3.24
C TRP A 276 -6.19 -5.05 4.15
N GLY A 277 -5.67 -5.25 5.35
CA GLY A 277 -6.24 -6.20 6.30
C GLY A 277 -5.65 -6.09 7.70
N PRO A 278 -6.39 -6.53 8.74
CA PRO A 278 -5.90 -6.55 10.12
C PRO A 278 -4.97 -7.74 10.46
N GLY A 279 -4.82 -8.74 9.58
CA GLY A 279 -3.96 -9.89 9.85
C GLY A 279 -2.46 -9.57 9.80
N GLU A 280 -1.68 -10.05 10.77
CA GLU A 280 -0.21 -9.90 10.74
C GLU A 280 0.46 -10.93 9.82
N GLY A 281 -0.18 -12.08 9.53
CA GLY A 281 0.32 -13.04 8.54
C GLY A 281 0.29 -12.54 7.09
N GLY A 282 0.10 -11.24 6.86
CA GLY A 282 -0.01 -10.56 5.56
C GLY A 282 -1.42 -10.59 4.98
N SER A 283 -2.00 -9.44 4.64
CA SER A 283 -3.38 -9.38 4.14
C SER A 283 -3.57 -10.14 2.82
N MET A 284 -4.77 -10.72 2.61
CA MET A 284 -5.06 -11.63 1.49
C MET A 284 -5.05 -10.97 0.10
N THR A 285 -5.25 -9.64 -0.01
CA THR A 285 -5.32 -8.96 -1.32
C THR A 285 -4.09 -8.11 -1.61
N LEU A 286 -3.69 -7.27 -0.66
CA LEU A 286 -2.49 -6.44 -0.77
C LEU A 286 -1.78 -6.45 0.57
N SER A 287 -0.50 -6.77 0.56
CA SER A 287 0.40 -6.78 1.71
C SER A 287 1.79 -6.32 1.30
N ASN A 288 2.71 -6.25 2.26
CA ASN A 288 4.14 -6.08 1.99
C ASN A 288 4.86 -7.40 1.67
N ASN A 289 4.14 -8.47 1.30
CA ASN A 289 4.78 -9.70 0.86
C ASN A 289 5.34 -9.61 -0.57
N ALA A 290 4.84 -8.65 -1.36
CA ALA A 290 5.35 -8.32 -2.69
C ALA A 290 6.17 -7.02 -2.69
N PRO A 291 7.03 -6.78 -3.70
CA PRO A 291 7.70 -5.50 -3.87
C PRO A 291 6.73 -4.33 -4.00
N PRO A 292 7.09 -3.12 -3.54
CA PRO A 292 6.23 -1.95 -3.63
C PRO A 292 5.89 -1.57 -5.08
N ILE A 293 4.63 -1.21 -5.30
CA ILE A 293 4.10 -0.92 -6.64
C ILE A 293 4.32 0.56 -6.94
N ASN A 294 4.74 0.87 -8.17
CA ASN A 294 4.76 2.26 -8.63
C ASN A 294 3.33 2.70 -8.95
N MET A 295 2.79 3.60 -8.12
CA MET A 295 1.37 3.95 -8.17
C MET A 295 1.12 5.44 -7.95
N PHE A 296 0.02 5.90 -8.54
CA PHE A 296 -0.73 7.06 -8.10
C PHE A 296 -1.72 6.62 -7.00
N ARG A 297 -1.79 7.34 -5.88
CA ARG A 297 -2.59 6.99 -4.71
C ARG A 297 -3.32 8.21 -4.17
N ILE A 298 -4.58 8.01 -3.77
CA ILE A 298 -5.39 8.98 -3.03
C ILE A 298 -5.85 8.30 -1.75
N ASN A 299 -5.40 8.78 -0.60
CA ASN A 299 -5.69 8.17 0.68
C ASN A 299 -6.26 9.21 1.65
N ARG A 300 -7.36 8.88 2.32
CA ARG A 300 -7.86 9.64 3.45
C ARG A 300 -7.01 9.30 4.68
N THR A 301 -6.15 10.21 5.12
CA THR A 301 -5.17 9.93 6.18
C THR A 301 -5.79 9.94 7.57
N THR A 302 -6.78 10.80 7.80
CA THR A 302 -7.57 10.84 9.04
C THR A 302 -9.05 10.59 8.72
N PRO A 303 -9.75 9.70 9.46
CA PRO A 303 -11.13 9.29 9.15
C PRO A 303 -12.10 10.47 9.00
N LEU A 304 -12.97 10.39 7.98
CA LEU A 304 -14.05 11.33 7.72
C LEU A 304 -15.26 11.02 8.61
N LYS A 305 -15.81 12.03 9.29
CA LYS A 305 -17.11 11.90 9.95
C LYS A 305 -18.22 12.13 8.92
N LEU A 306 -19.15 11.18 8.83
CA LEU A 306 -20.30 11.30 7.93
C LEU A 306 -21.37 12.23 8.51
N PRO A 307 -22.23 12.82 7.65
CA PRO A 307 -23.41 13.56 8.10
C PRO A 307 -24.35 12.70 8.96
N SER A 308 -25.14 13.32 9.83
CA SER A 308 -25.94 12.63 10.85
C SER A 308 -26.85 11.50 10.32
N PHE A 309 -27.42 11.64 9.12
CA PHE A 309 -28.27 10.60 8.51
C PHE A 309 -27.51 9.32 8.12
N LEU A 310 -26.18 9.41 7.97
CA LEU A 310 -25.26 8.27 7.81
C LEU A 310 -24.37 8.06 9.04
N GLY A 311 -24.63 8.76 10.15
CA GLY A 311 -23.79 8.72 11.34
C GLY A 311 -23.70 7.34 12.00
N TRP A 312 -24.69 6.47 11.75
CA TRP A 312 -24.72 5.09 12.24
C TRP A 312 -23.62 4.20 11.64
N LEU A 313 -23.07 4.56 10.47
CA LEU A 313 -21.89 3.90 9.89
C LEU A 313 -20.58 4.29 10.60
N GLY A 314 -20.62 5.35 11.40
CA GLY A 314 -19.46 5.91 12.09
C GLY A 314 -18.47 6.60 11.14
N PRO A 315 -17.23 6.84 11.60
CA PRO A 315 -16.17 7.38 10.75
C PRO A 315 -15.86 6.48 9.57
N VAL A 316 -15.43 7.07 8.47
CA VAL A 316 -15.09 6.39 7.22
C VAL A 316 -13.67 6.72 6.80
N ARG A 317 -12.95 5.71 6.31
CA ARG A 317 -11.66 5.88 5.65
C ARG A 317 -11.70 5.29 4.26
N THR A 318 -11.11 5.99 3.30
CA THR A 318 -11.11 5.60 1.89
C THR A 318 -9.70 5.63 1.32
N GLU A 319 -9.46 4.72 0.38
CA GLU A 319 -8.22 4.64 -0.36
C GLU A 319 -8.46 4.21 -1.81
N PHE A 320 -7.81 4.90 -2.72
CA PHE A 320 -7.78 4.60 -4.15
C PHE A 320 -6.33 4.55 -4.63
N PHE A 321 -6.00 3.62 -5.51
CA PHE A 321 -4.75 3.68 -6.24
C PHE A 321 -4.88 3.18 -7.68
N PHE A 322 -3.95 3.60 -8.52
CA PHE A 322 -3.70 3.10 -9.86
C PHE A 322 -2.19 2.98 -10.06
N GLY A 323 -1.69 1.77 -10.33
CA GLY A 323 -0.27 1.49 -10.42
C GLY A 323 0.06 0.50 -11.53
N GLN A 324 1.34 0.45 -11.87
CA GLN A 324 1.87 -0.50 -12.85
C GLN A 324 2.57 -1.64 -12.12
N LEU A 325 2.23 -2.87 -12.47
CA LEU A 325 2.89 -4.07 -11.94
C LEU A 325 4.27 -4.25 -12.56
N ALA A 326 5.04 -5.18 -12.02
CA ALA A 326 6.35 -5.56 -12.52
C ALA A 326 6.57 -7.07 -12.31
N GLY A 327 7.48 -7.65 -13.10
CA GLY A 327 7.91 -9.03 -12.94
C GLY A 327 6.95 -10.07 -13.54
N GLN A 328 5.79 -9.70 -14.08
CA GLN A 328 4.91 -10.66 -14.74
C GLN A 328 5.54 -11.13 -16.05
N GLU A 329 5.61 -12.44 -16.26
CA GLU A 329 6.26 -13.06 -17.43
C GLU A 329 5.28 -13.62 -18.46
N PHE A 330 4.08 -13.98 -18.03
CA PHE A 330 3.04 -14.58 -18.86
C PHE A 330 1.71 -13.84 -18.74
N ILE A 331 0.99 -13.77 -19.85
CA ILE A 331 -0.39 -13.29 -19.91
C ILE A 331 -1.15 -14.08 -20.97
N GLU A 332 -2.41 -14.41 -20.68
CA GLU A 332 -3.33 -14.91 -21.70
C GLU A 332 -4.12 -13.75 -22.31
N ASN A 333 -4.06 -13.62 -23.63
CA ASN A 333 -4.75 -12.58 -24.39
C ASN A 333 -5.54 -13.20 -25.57
N PRO A 334 -6.21 -12.40 -26.43
CA PRO A 334 -7.02 -12.94 -27.53
C PRO A 334 -6.27 -13.79 -28.56
N SER A 335 -4.95 -13.71 -28.59
CA SER A 335 -4.08 -14.50 -29.45
C SER A 335 -3.53 -15.75 -28.76
N GLY A 336 -3.89 -16.00 -27.50
CA GLY A 336 -3.41 -17.10 -26.66
C GLY A 336 -2.45 -16.65 -25.55
N VAL A 337 -1.76 -17.61 -24.93
CA VAL A 337 -0.74 -17.34 -23.91
C VAL A 337 0.51 -16.75 -24.56
N VAL A 338 0.91 -15.57 -24.09
CA VAL A 338 2.12 -14.86 -24.52
C VAL A 338 3.03 -14.68 -23.32
N GLY A 339 4.32 -14.97 -23.50
CA GLY A 339 5.32 -14.84 -22.44
C GLY A 339 6.45 -15.84 -22.59
N GLN A 340 7.52 -15.62 -21.84
CA GLN A 340 8.60 -16.59 -21.70
C GLN A 340 9.28 -16.45 -20.34
N PHE A 341 9.75 -17.57 -19.80
CA PHE A 341 10.41 -17.59 -18.50
C PHE A 341 11.66 -16.71 -18.49
N GLY A 342 11.86 -15.98 -17.39
CA GLY A 342 12.99 -15.08 -17.20
C GLY A 342 12.88 -13.77 -18.00
N GLN A 343 11.77 -13.53 -18.71
CA GLN A 343 11.51 -12.26 -19.37
C GLN A 343 10.18 -11.65 -18.91
N SER A 344 10.27 -10.50 -18.25
CA SER A 344 9.08 -9.71 -17.93
C SER A 344 8.39 -9.19 -19.18
N LEU A 345 7.06 -9.23 -19.19
CA LEU A 345 6.20 -8.63 -20.22
C LEU A 345 6.50 -7.14 -20.42
N SER A 346 6.37 -6.67 -21.65
CA SER A 346 6.43 -5.25 -22.00
C SER A 346 5.31 -4.91 -22.97
N PRO A 347 4.33 -4.08 -22.59
CA PRO A 347 4.19 -3.41 -21.28
C PRO A 347 3.73 -4.36 -20.16
N GLN A 348 4.06 -4.05 -18.90
CA GLN A 348 3.47 -4.74 -17.74
C GLN A 348 2.01 -4.32 -17.54
N PRO A 349 1.13 -5.22 -17.06
CA PRO A 349 -0.24 -4.88 -16.69
C PRO A 349 -0.32 -3.82 -15.59
N PHE A 350 -1.48 -3.16 -15.52
CA PHE A 350 -1.79 -2.18 -14.51
C PHE A 350 -2.78 -2.76 -13.49
N ILE A 351 -2.71 -2.25 -12.27
CA ILE A 351 -3.63 -2.57 -11.20
C ILE A 351 -4.27 -1.29 -10.69
N HIS A 352 -5.58 -1.30 -10.45
CA HIS A 352 -6.24 -0.29 -9.62
C HIS A 352 -6.95 -0.94 -8.44
N GLY A 353 -7.11 -0.19 -7.37
CA GLY A 353 -7.85 -0.64 -6.20
C GLY A 353 -8.67 0.46 -5.57
N GLN A 354 -9.81 0.07 -5.00
CA GLN A 354 -10.67 0.90 -4.17
C GLN A 354 -10.88 0.20 -2.83
N LYS A 355 -10.70 0.93 -1.74
CA LYS A 355 -11.04 0.46 -0.39
C LYS A 355 -11.85 1.50 0.36
N ILE A 356 -12.86 1.02 1.07
CA ILE A 356 -13.65 1.80 2.02
C ILE A 356 -13.80 1.01 3.32
N SER A 357 -13.52 1.68 4.43
CA SER A 357 -13.66 1.11 5.77
C SER A 357 -14.54 2.01 6.63
N PHE A 358 -15.34 1.38 7.47
CA PHE A 358 -16.31 1.99 8.37
C PHE A 358 -16.02 1.57 9.81
N LYS A 359 -16.33 2.45 10.75
CA LYS A 359 -16.21 2.17 12.18
C LYS A 359 -17.48 2.56 12.94
N PRO A 360 -18.58 1.77 12.83
CA PRO A 360 -19.86 2.11 13.47
C PRO A 360 -19.78 2.29 14.97
N THR A 361 -18.88 1.55 15.63
CA THR A 361 -18.63 1.66 17.06
C THR A 361 -17.13 1.61 17.33
N ARG A 362 -16.71 2.04 18.52
CA ARG A 362 -15.31 1.88 18.98
C ARG A 362 -14.80 0.43 18.98
N ASN A 363 -15.71 -0.55 19.00
CA ASN A 363 -15.39 -1.96 19.09
C ASN A 363 -15.50 -2.70 17.76
N PHE A 364 -16.04 -2.08 16.71
CA PHE A 364 -16.31 -2.77 15.45
C PHE A 364 -15.89 -1.91 14.27
N GLU A 365 -14.97 -2.45 13.49
CA GLU A 365 -14.52 -1.94 12.19
C GLU A 365 -14.84 -3.00 11.13
N PHE A 366 -15.30 -2.56 9.97
CA PHE A 366 -15.37 -3.41 8.79
C PHE A 366 -15.02 -2.61 7.53
N GLY A 367 -14.58 -3.29 6.48
CA GLY A 367 -14.27 -2.66 5.23
C GLY A 367 -14.46 -3.59 4.05
N PHE A 368 -14.59 -2.97 2.88
CA PHE A 368 -14.67 -3.64 1.59
C PHE A 368 -13.59 -3.06 0.68
N HIS A 369 -13.05 -3.92 -0.17
CA HIS A 369 -12.15 -3.48 -1.22
C HIS A 369 -12.35 -4.28 -2.49
N ARG A 370 -11.95 -3.67 -3.60
CA ARG A 370 -11.88 -4.30 -4.90
C ARG A 370 -10.55 -3.94 -5.55
N THR A 371 -9.92 -4.89 -6.21
CA THR A 371 -8.79 -4.62 -7.11
C THR A 371 -9.10 -5.15 -8.50
N THR A 372 -8.43 -4.59 -9.50
CA THR A 372 -8.54 -5.09 -10.87
C THR A 372 -7.21 -4.94 -11.57
N ILE A 373 -6.72 -6.05 -12.13
CA ILE A 373 -5.53 -6.10 -12.99
C ILE A 373 -5.99 -6.09 -14.44
N TYR A 374 -5.51 -5.15 -15.25
CA TYR A 374 -5.92 -5.00 -16.64
C TYR A 374 -4.81 -4.39 -17.50
N GLY A 375 -4.98 -4.46 -18.82
CA GLY A 375 -3.96 -4.04 -19.78
C GLY A 375 -2.83 -5.08 -19.94
N GLY A 376 -1.76 -4.70 -20.62
CA GLY A 376 -0.65 -5.59 -20.98
C GLY A 376 -0.66 -5.94 -22.48
N PRO A 377 0.23 -6.84 -22.94
CA PRO A 377 0.33 -7.22 -24.34
C PRO A 377 -1.00 -7.81 -24.85
N GLY A 378 -1.56 -7.20 -25.91
CA GLY A 378 -2.87 -7.58 -26.46
C GLY A 378 -4.07 -6.86 -25.83
N TYR A 379 -3.88 -6.10 -24.75
CA TYR A 379 -4.93 -5.31 -24.09
C TYR A 379 -4.55 -3.82 -24.03
N PRO A 380 -5.16 -2.96 -24.87
CA PRO A 380 -4.76 -1.56 -24.98
C PRO A 380 -5.09 -0.78 -23.70
N LEU A 381 -4.16 0.08 -23.26
CA LEU A 381 -4.38 1.00 -22.15
C LEU A 381 -4.98 2.31 -22.66
N THR A 382 -6.31 2.42 -22.61
CA THR A 382 -7.05 3.63 -23.00
C THR A 382 -7.94 4.11 -21.85
N PHE A 383 -8.43 5.35 -21.94
CA PHE A 383 -9.42 5.85 -20.99
C PHE A 383 -10.71 5.01 -21.03
N HIS A 384 -11.13 4.54 -22.21
CA HIS A 384 -12.30 3.67 -22.36
C HIS A 384 -12.12 2.35 -21.61
N THR A 385 -10.98 1.67 -21.76
CA THR A 385 -10.69 0.41 -21.05
C THR A 385 -10.54 0.62 -19.55
N LEU A 386 -9.99 1.76 -19.09
CA LEU A 386 -9.93 2.10 -17.67
C LEU A 386 -11.34 2.29 -17.09
N ILE A 387 -12.21 3.09 -17.73
CA ILE A 387 -13.59 3.28 -17.28
C ILE A 387 -14.35 1.96 -17.27
N ARG A 388 -14.16 1.13 -18.30
CA ARG A 388 -14.73 -0.21 -18.35
C ARG A 388 -14.27 -1.07 -17.17
N SER A 389 -12.96 -1.12 -16.90
CA SER A 389 -12.37 -1.83 -15.75
C SER A 389 -12.92 -1.33 -14.41
N LEU A 390 -13.12 -0.01 -14.27
CA LEU A 390 -13.62 0.61 -13.05
C LEU A 390 -15.10 0.34 -12.78
N PHE A 391 -15.96 0.28 -13.80
CA PHE A 391 -17.42 0.29 -13.59
C PHE A 391 -18.14 -0.97 -14.05
N THR A 392 -17.50 -1.87 -14.80
CA THR A 392 -18.19 -3.08 -15.24
C THR A 392 -18.50 -4.02 -14.08
N THR A 393 -19.64 -4.71 -14.20
CA THR A 393 -20.06 -5.79 -13.32
C THR A 393 -19.96 -7.16 -13.98
N GLY A 394 -19.97 -7.26 -15.32
CA GLY A 394 -19.94 -8.53 -16.06
C GLY A 394 -18.58 -9.23 -16.09
N ASN A 395 -18.63 -10.57 -16.11
CA ASN A 395 -17.50 -11.48 -16.32
C ASN A 395 -17.24 -11.74 -17.81
N GLU A 396 -16.01 -12.11 -18.15
CA GLU A 396 -15.57 -12.49 -19.50
C GLU A 396 -14.55 -13.61 -19.37
N ASN A 397 -14.49 -14.49 -20.37
CA ASN A 397 -13.52 -15.59 -20.36
C ASN A 397 -12.07 -15.08 -20.39
N ALA A 398 -11.15 -15.90 -19.87
CA ALA A 398 -9.72 -15.67 -20.04
C ALA A 398 -9.37 -15.54 -21.54
N GLY A 399 -8.46 -14.61 -21.86
CA GLY A 399 -8.13 -14.28 -23.25
C GLY A 399 -9.21 -13.53 -24.04
N GLY A 400 -10.41 -13.27 -23.49
CA GLY A 400 -11.47 -12.57 -24.24
C GLY A 400 -11.02 -11.16 -24.70
N PRO A 401 -11.35 -10.70 -25.92
CA PRO A 401 -10.96 -9.38 -26.43
C PRO A 401 -11.60 -8.22 -25.66
N SER A 402 -12.67 -8.54 -24.95
CA SER A 402 -13.50 -7.62 -24.19
C SER A 402 -13.25 -7.72 -22.68
N LYS A 403 -12.22 -8.48 -22.25
CA LYS A 403 -11.93 -8.69 -20.83
C LYS A 403 -11.70 -7.35 -20.12
N PRO A 404 -12.51 -7.00 -19.11
CA PRO A 404 -12.37 -5.74 -18.41
C PRO A 404 -11.16 -5.70 -17.46
N GLY A 405 -10.64 -6.87 -17.11
CA GLY A 405 -9.55 -7.08 -16.17
C GLY A 405 -9.82 -8.32 -15.32
N ASN A 406 -8.79 -8.84 -14.66
CA ASN A 406 -8.96 -9.81 -13.58
C ASN A 406 -9.36 -9.05 -12.30
N ARG A 407 -10.49 -9.41 -11.68
CA ARG A 407 -11.09 -8.64 -10.58
C ARG A 407 -11.10 -9.48 -9.32
N THR A 408 -10.59 -8.89 -8.25
CA THR A 408 -10.71 -9.50 -6.92
C THR A 408 -11.50 -8.59 -6.01
N SER A 409 -12.30 -9.19 -5.14
CA SER A 409 -13.07 -8.47 -4.12
C SER A 409 -12.68 -9.01 -2.75
N GLY A 410 -12.71 -8.15 -1.74
CA GLY A 410 -12.43 -8.56 -0.39
C GLY A 410 -13.18 -7.77 0.65
N LEU A 411 -13.23 -8.33 1.84
CA LEU A 411 -13.79 -7.72 3.03
C LEU A 411 -12.84 -7.95 4.19
N ASN A 412 -12.90 -7.06 5.17
CA ASN A 412 -12.23 -7.27 6.43
C ASN A 412 -13.04 -6.74 7.60
N PHE A 413 -12.80 -7.27 8.79
CA PHE A 413 -13.39 -6.77 10.01
C PHE A 413 -12.47 -6.95 11.21
N SER A 414 -12.69 -6.11 12.22
CA SER A 414 -12.10 -6.25 13.55
C SER A 414 -13.17 -5.96 14.59
N TYR A 415 -13.26 -6.83 15.60
CA TYR A 415 -14.29 -6.81 16.62
C TYR A 415 -13.73 -7.09 18.01
N ARG A 416 -13.83 -6.12 18.92
CA ARG A 416 -13.52 -6.31 20.35
C ARG A 416 -14.65 -7.02 21.04
N LEU A 417 -14.39 -8.23 21.54
CA LEU A 417 -15.43 -9.11 22.06
C LEU A 417 -16.08 -8.53 23.33
N PRO A 418 -17.42 -8.59 23.47
CA PRO A 418 -18.12 -8.16 24.68
C PRO A 418 -17.54 -8.78 25.96
N TYR A 419 -17.61 -8.07 27.08
CA TYR A 419 -17.06 -8.46 28.40
C TYR A 419 -15.54 -8.56 28.50
N VAL A 420 -14.82 -8.66 27.37
CA VAL A 420 -13.36 -8.79 27.30
C VAL A 420 -12.73 -7.78 26.33
N ARG A 421 -13.39 -6.64 26.11
CA ARG A 421 -13.07 -5.65 25.07
C ARG A 421 -11.66 -5.04 25.18
N ASN A 422 -11.10 -5.00 26.39
CA ASN A 422 -9.80 -4.40 26.67
C ASN A 422 -8.67 -5.44 26.72
N TRP A 423 -8.92 -6.65 26.19
CA TRP A 423 -7.87 -7.66 26.08
C TRP A 423 -8.06 -8.70 24.98
N LEU A 424 -9.26 -8.87 24.41
CA LEU A 424 -9.50 -9.85 23.34
C LEU A 424 -10.23 -9.23 22.14
N SER A 425 -9.64 -9.40 20.96
CA SER A 425 -10.21 -9.00 19.68
C SER A 425 -10.28 -10.17 18.70
N LEU A 426 -11.40 -10.28 17.99
CA LEU A 426 -11.58 -11.16 16.83
C LEU A 426 -11.42 -10.32 15.56
N PHE A 427 -10.67 -10.83 14.59
CA PHE A 427 -10.55 -10.20 13.29
C PHE A 427 -10.65 -11.24 12.19
N GLY A 428 -10.98 -10.79 10.98
CA GLY A 428 -11.05 -11.66 9.83
C GLY A 428 -11.03 -10.90 8.51
N GLU A 429 -10.72 -11.65 7.46
CA GLU A 429 -10.65 -11.19 6.10
C GLU A 429 -11.32 -12.25 5.20
N GLY A 430 -12.03 -11.79 4.18
CA GLY A 430 -12.55 -12.61 3.10
C GLY A 430 -11.98 -12.12 1.77
N TYR A 431 -11.67 -13.03 0.87
CA TYR A 431 -11.18 -12.76 -0.47
C TYR A 431 -11.89 -13.66 -1.47
N THR A 432 -12.26 -13.11 -2.61
CA THR A 432 -12.83 -13.87 -3.72
C THR A 432 -12.27 -13.36 -5.02
N ASP A 433 -11.96 -14.29 -5.91
CA ASP A 433 -11.67 -13.98 -7.31
C ASP A 433 -12.97 -13.97 -8.11
N ASP A 434 -13.04 -13.13 -9.14
CA ASP A 434 -14.15 -12.95 -10.10
C ASP A 434 -15.56 -12.62 -9.56
N GLU A 435 -15.79 -12.75 -8.25
CA GLU A 435 -17.05 -12.43 -7.58
C GLU A 435 -17.05 -11.05 -6.90
N PHE A 436 -18.24 -10.51 -6.67
CA PHE A 436 -18.37 -9.15 -6.15
C PHE A 436 -18.29 -9.04 -4.62
N SER A 437 -18.46 -10.14 -3.88
CA SER A 437 -18.43 -10.13 -2.42
C SER A 437 -18.15 -11.50 -1.81
N PRO A 438 -17.13 -11.64 -0.94
CA PRO A 438 -16.89 -12.92 -0.27
C PRO A 438 -18.04 -13.39 0.63
N ILE A 439 -18.86 -12.48 1.19
CA ILE A 439 -20.04 -12.87 2.00
C ILE A 439 -21.17 -13.45 1.13
N ALA A 440 -21.29 -13.02 -0.13
CA ALA A 440 -22.30 -13.56 -1.03
C ALA A 440 -21.89 -14.92 -1.63
N TYR A 441 -20.58 -15.21 -1.66
CA TYR A 441 -19.98 -16.38 -2.30
C TYR A 441 -19.04 -17.11 -1.32
N VAL A 442 -19.57 -17.45 -0.14
CA VAL A 442 -18.78 -17.98 0.99
C VAL A 442 -18.05 -19.28 0.64
N ASP A 443 -18.68 -20.11 -0.17
CA ASP A 443 -18.24 -21.45 -0.60
C ASP A 443 -17.10 -21.44 -1.62
N VAL A 444 -16.91 -20.32 -2.33
CA VAL A 444 -15.81 -20.12 -3.30
C VAL A 444 -14.87 -18.97 -2.89
N SER A 445 -14.94 -18.56 -1.62
CA SER A 445 -14.10 -17.49 -1.06
C SER A 445 -13.02 -18.04 -0.14
N ALA A 446 -11.84 -17.43 -0.21
CA ALA A 446 -10.78 -17.64 0.75
C ALA A 446 -11.07 -16.85 2.04
N TRP A 447 -10.71 -17.42 3.17
CA TRP A 447 -11.00 -16.86 4.49
C TRP A 447 -9.78 -16.88 5.38
N ARG A 448 -9.61 -15.79 6.13
CA ARG A 448 -8.72 -15.71 7.27
C ARG A 448 -9.51 -15.24 8.48
N ALA A 449 -9.24 -15.85 9.63
CA ALA A 449 -9.72 -15.37 10.91
C ALA A 449 -8.63 -15.47 11.96
N GLY A 450 -8.67 -14.60 12.95
CA GLY A 450 -7.71 -14.63 14.05
C GLY A 450 -8.23 -14.02 15.33
N LEU A 451 -7.59 -14.42 16.42
CA LEU A 451 -7.80 -13.86 17.76
C LEU A 451 -6.51 -13.17 18.20
N TYR A 452 -6.67 -11.99 18.80
CA TYR A 452 -5.57 -11.25 19.41
C TYR A 452 -5.88 -10.96 20.88
N LEU A 453 -5.02 -11.45 21.75
CA LEU A 453 -5.00 -11.18 23.18
C LEU A 453 -3.90 -10.16 23.49
N SER A 454 -4.26 -8.94 23.89
CA SER A 454 -3.29 -7.87 24.20
C SER A 454 -2.57 -8.06 25.54
N ARG A 455 -3.13 -8.93 26.40
CA ARG A 455 -2.53 -9.41 27.65
C ARG A 455 -3.06 -10.79 27.99
N PHE A 456 -2.19 -11.66 28.49
CA PHE A 456 -2.59 -12.96 29.01
C PHE A 456 -3.06 -12.84 30.47
N PRO A 457 -4.12 -13.55 30.91
CA PRO A 457 -4.53 -13.58 32.31
C PRO A 457 -3.37 -13.97 33.23
N GLY A 458 -3.05 -13.12 34.20
CA GLY A 458 -1.93 -13.33 35.13
C GLY A 458 -0.54 -13.00 34.58
N VAL A 459 -0.39 -12.71 33.28
CA VAL A 459 0.89 -12.32 32.65
C VAL A 459 0.68 -11.11 31.75
N SER A 460 0.64 -9.92 32.34
CA SER A 460 0.31 -8.65 31.64
C SER A 460 1.27 -8.26 30.52
N ARG A 461 2.49 -8.82 30.51
CA ARG A 461 3.52 -8.55 29.49
C ARG A 461 3.41 -9.45 28.26
N LEU A 462 2.71 -10.56 28.35
CA LEU A 462 2.54 -11.49 27.24
C LEU A 462 1.29 -11.12 26.43
N ASP A 463 1.47 -10.82 25.15
CA ASP A 463 0.39 -10.86 24.17
C ASP A 463 0.39 -12.20 23.44
N PHE A 464 -0.75 -12.57 22.86
CA PHE A 464 -0.89 -13.81 22.11
C PHE A 464 -1.77 -13.57 20.88
N ARG A 465 -1.35 -14.11 19.74
CA ARG A 465 -2.12 -14.05 18.50
C ARG A 465 -2.15 -15.42 17.85
N VAL A 466 -3.31 -15.78 17.33
CA VAL A 466 -3.50 -16.99 16.51
C VAL A 466 -4.31 -16.62 15.29
N GLU A 467 -3.88 -17.08 14.12
CA GLU A 467 -4.54 -16.86 12.83
C GLU A 467 -4.71 -18.22 12.13
N GLY A 468 -5.88 -18.43 11.53
CA GLY A 468 -6.17 -19.54 10.65
C GLY A 468 -6.51 -19.02 9.25
N VAL A 469 -6.02 -19.71 8.23
CA VAL A 469 -6.19 -19.31 6.82
C VAL A 469 -6.66 -20.50 6.02
N TYR A 470 -7.62 -20.27 5.13
CA TYR A 470 -8.11 -21.22 4.14
C TYR A 470 -8.16 -20.53 2.79
N THR A 471 -7.29 -20.95 1.88
CA THR A 471 -7.15 -20.40 0.52
C THR A 471 -7.31 -21.46 -0.58
N ASP A 472 -7.60 -22.70 -0.20
CA ASP A 472 -7.84 -23.82 -1.11
C ASP A 472 -9.31 -23.82 -1.55
N ILE A 473 -9.66 -22.84 -2.37
CA ILE A 473 -11.03 -22.64 -2.86
C ILE A 473 -11.31 -23.51 -4.10
N PRO A 474 -12.58 -23.97 -4.30
CA PRO A 474 -12.95 -24.90 -5.37
C PRO A 474 -12.72 -24.42 -6.80
#